data_AF-A0A353HU42-F1
#
_entry.id   AF-A0A353HU42-F1
#
_cell.length_a   1.000
_cell.length_b   1.000
_cell.length_c   1.000
_cell.angle_alpha   90.00
_cell.angle_beta   90.00
_cell.angle_gamma   90.00
#
_symmetry.space_group_name_H-M   'P 1'
#
loop_
_entity.id
_entity.type
_entity.pdbx_description
1 polymer ?
#
loop_
_entity_poly.entity_id
_entity_poly.type
_entity_poly.pdbx_seq_one_letter_code
_entity_poly.pdbx_strand_id
1 'polypeptide(L)' 'SMAPHITELLFAAGGGARIVGAMNYSDYPAAARSIPLIGSNSQIDIERVIAMKPDL' A
#
# COMPACT_ATOMS: atom_id res chain seq x y z
N SER A 1 2.20 0.33 -2.66
CA SER A 1 3.21 0.68 -1.63
C SER A 1 3.78 -0.59 -1.01
N MET A 2 5.11 -0.69 -0.93
CA MET A 2 5.83 -1.93 -0.56
C MET A 2 6.42 -1.93 0.86
N ALA A 3 6.25 -0.86 1.65
CA ALA A 3 6.71 -0.83 3.04
C ALA A 3 5.90 0.21 3.85
N PRO A 4 5.79 0.04 5.18
CA PRO A 4 5.09 1.01 6.04
C PRO A 4 5.59 2.44 5.85
N HIS A 5 6.91 2.66 5.96
CA HIS A 5 7.49 4.01 5.83
C HIS A 5 7.29 4.63 4.43
N ILE A 6 7.17 3.82 3.36
CA ILE A 6 6.86 4.33 2.02
C ILE A 6 5.41 4.79 1.95
N THR A 7 4.48 4.06 2.56
CA THR A 7 3.07 4.47 2.65
C THR A 7 2.97 5.82 3.34
N GLU A 8 3.64 6.00 4.48
CA GLU A 8 3.65 7.26 5.21
C GLU A 8 4.20 8.42 4.37
N LEU A 9 5.32 8.20 3.67
CA LEU A 9 5.94 9.21 2.82
C LEU A 9 5.05 9.60 1.63
N LEU A 10 4.36 8.64 1.02
CA LEU A 10 3.39 8.90 -0.06
C LEU A 10 2.20 9.72 0.44
N PHE A 11 1.68 9.43 1.63
CA PHE A 11 0.64 10.25 2.25
C PHE A 11 1.14 11.66 2.57
N ALA A 12 2.35 11.80 3.15
CA ALA A 12 2.96 13.09 3.44
C ALA A 12 3.19 13.92 2.17
N ALA A 13 3.49 13.28 1.05
CA ALA A 13 3.63 13.91 -0.27
C ALA A 13 2.29 14.23 -0.96
N GLY A 14 1.14 13.96 -0.34
CA GLY A 14 -0.19 14.17 -0.92
C GLY A 14 -0.62 13.10 -1.93
N GLY A 15 0.15 12.03 -2.10
CA GLY A 15 -0.09 10.93 -3.03
C GLY A 15 -0.95 9.79 -2.47
N GLY A 16 -1.43 9.88 -1.23
CA GLY A 16 -2.16 8.80 -0.55
C GLY A 16 -3.37 8.25 -1.34
N ALA A 17 -4.08 9.11 -2.07
CA ALA A 17 -5.22 8.71 -2.90
C ALA A 17 -4.85 7.85 -4.13
N ARG A 18 -3.56 7.79 -4.50
CA ARG A 18 -3.07 6.97 -5.62
C ARG A 18 -2.64 5.56 -5.18
N ILE A 19 -2.64 5.28 -3.88
CA ILE A 19 -2.21 3.99 -3.36
C ILE A 19 -3.34 2.97 -3.52
N VAL A 20 -3.17 2.03 -4.45
CA VAL A 20 -4.14 0.96 -4.71
C VAL A 20 -3.93 -0.28 -3.82
N GLY A 21 -2.77 -0.41 -3.19
CA GLY A 21 -2.44 -1.52 -2.29
C GLY A 21 -1.23 -1.24 -1.40
N ALA A 22 -1.21 -1.85 -0.22
CA ALA A 22 -0.16 -1.67 0.79
C ALA A 22 0.26 -2.99 1.45
N MET A 23 1.47 -3.03 2.02
CA MET A 23 1.93 -4.15 2.82
C MET A 23 1.37 -4.09 4.23
N ASN A 24 1.37 -5.22 4.94
CA ASN A 24 1.04 -5.25 6.36
C ASN A 24 1.82 -4.19 7.16
N TYR A 25 1.21 -3.73 8.26
CA TYR A 25 1.71 -2.63 9.09
C TYR A 25 1.75 -1.24 8.43
N SER A 26 1.26 -1.08 7.19
CA SER A 26 1.07 0.23 6.56
C SER A 26 -0.22 0.91 7.04
N ASP A 27 -0.31 1.21 8.34
CA ASP A 27 -1.56 1.66 8.98
C ASP A 27 -1.56 3.14 9.41
N TYR A 28 -0.53 3.90 9.00
CA TYR A 28 -0.39 5.34 9.21
C TYR A 28 -0.28 6.12 7.89
N PRO A 29 -0.91 7.31 7.77
CA PRO A 29 -1.90 7.89 8.68
C PRO A 29 -3.17 7.04 8.76
N ALA A 30 -4.13 7.37 9.63
CA ALA A 30 -5.33 6.55 9.85
C ALA A 30 -6.11 6.21 8.55
N ALA A 31 -6.04 7.08 7.54
CA ALA A 31 -6.60 6.83 6.22
C ALA A 31 -5.98 5.61 5.49
N ALA A 32 -4.72 5.29 5.74
CA ALA A 32 -4.01 4.15 5.14
C ALA A 32 -4.63 2.79 5.52
N ARG A 33 -5.36 2.71 6.65
CA ARG A 33 -6.07 1.50 7.09
C ARG A 33 -7.18 1.06 6.15
N SER A 34 -7.65 1.96 5.29
CA SER A 34 -8.65 1.64 4.27
C SER A 34 -8.05 1.00 3.00
N ILE A 35 -6.72 1.06 2.85
CA ILE A 35 -6.03 0.54 1.67
C ILE A 35 -6.00 -0.99 1.72
N PRO A 36 -6.35 -1.69 0.63
CA PRO A 36 -6.25 -3.13 0.56
C PRO A 36 -4.82 -3.61 0.85
N LEU A 37 -4.69 -4.63 1.72
CA LEU A 37 -3.42 -5.30 1.92
C LEU A 37 -3.14 -6.27 0.77
N ILE A 38 -1.90 -6.24 0.29
CA ILE A 38 -1.42 -7.04 -0.86
C ILE A 38 -0.30 -8.00 -0.49
N GLY A 39 0.05 -8.06 0.80
CA GLY A 39 1.07 -8.95 1.30
C GLY A 39 1.57 -8.58 2.69
N SER A 40 2.62 -9.28 3.08
CA SER A 40 3.39 -9.09 4.29
C SER A 40 4.89 -9.15 4.00
N ASN A 41 5.71 -8.89 5.02
CA ASN A 41 7.16 -9.06 4.93
C ASN A 41 7.62 -10.48 4.54
N SER A 42 6.72 -11.47 4.54
CA SER A 42 7.04 -12.86 4.19
C SER A 42 6.50 -13.29 2.83
N GLN A 43 5.45 -12.65 2.31
CA GLN A 43 4.80 -13.06 1.06
C GLN A 43 4.01 -11.91 0.42
N ILE A 44 3.89 -11.94 -0.91
CA ILE A 44 3.10 -10.99 -1.70
C ILE A 44 2.06 -11.77 -2.49
N ASP A 45 0.82 -11.28 -2.51
CA ASP A 45 -0.26 -11.80 -3.36
C ASP A 45 -0.15 -11.20 -4.77
N ILE A 46 0.62 -11.86 -5.63
CA ILE A 46 0.93 -11.37 -6.98
C ILE A 46 -0.33 -11.30 -7.87
N GLU A 47 -1.22 -12.28 -7.76
CA GLU A 47 -2.49 -12.28 -8.53
C GLU A 47 -3.33 -11.05 -8.19
N ARG A 48 -3.44 -10.72 -6.90
CA ARG A 48 -4.12 -9.51 -6.45
C ARG A 48 -3.43 -8.25 -6.95
N VAL A 49 -2.09 -8.19 -6.89
CA VAL A 49 -1.30 -7.05 -7.40
C VAL A 49 -1.63 -6.80 -8.88
N ILE A 50 -1.59 -7.82 -9.72
CA ILE A 50 -1.88 -7.70 -11.16
C ILE A 50 -3.33 -7.25 -11.39
N ALA A 51 -4.29 -7.81 -10.65
CA ALA A 51 -5.71 -7.47 -10.78
C ALA A 51 -6.02 -5.99 -10.48
N MET A 52 -5.24 -5.34 -9.61
CA MET A 52 -5.41 -3.91 -9.30
C MET A 52 -4.80 -2.96 -10.33
N LYS A 53 -4.07 -3.48 -11.33
CA LYS A 53 -3.44 -2.71 -12.41
C LYS A 53 -2.63 -1.50 -11.90
N PRO A 54 -1.65 -1.71 -10.99
CA PRO A 54 -0.78 -0.63 -10.55
C PRO A 54 -0.01 -0.05 -11.74
N ASP A 55 0.17 1.26 -11.72
CA ASP A 55 0.99 2.00 -12.68
C ASP A 55 2.44 2.21 -12.19
N LEU A 56 2.71 1.90 -10.91
CA LEU A 56 4.01 1.93 -10.24
C LEU A 56 4.08 0.98 -9.04
#